data_AF-A0A139NV11-F1
#
_entry.id   AF-A0A139NV11-F1
#
_cell.length_a   1.000
_cell.length_b   1.000
_cell.length_c   1.000
_cell.angle_alpha   90.00
_cell.angle_beta   90.00
_cell.angle_gamma   90.00
#
_symmetry.space_group_name_H-M   'P 1'
#
loop_
_entity.id
_entity.type
_entity.pdbx_description
1 polymer ?
#
loop_
_entity_poly.entity_id
_entity_poly.type
_entity_poly.pdbx_seq_one_letter_code
_entity_poly.pdbx_strand_id
1 'polypeptide(L)'
;MKKITTILFVGLASIALVACSSKTEKKEASKASEAKTEQTSSSTTTEDQNVSSEFKAALKKAKSYSKTAHLSKEGMVNQLTEFEKFPEDAVQYAVENAGIDWKKEAVEKAKSYSKTAHLSKEGMVNQLTEFEKFTDEEAKYAVENAGIDWKKEAVEKAKSYQKTAGLSNEALKNQLTEFEKFTDEEAQYAVEHLE
;
A
#
# COMPACT_ATOMS: atom_id res chain seq x y z
N MET A 1 1.22 36.96 7.55
CA MET A 1 0.55 37.16 8.85
C MET A 1 0.09 35.80 9.37
N LYS A 2 0.64 35.35 10.50
CA LYS A 2 0.30 34.08 11.16
C LYS A 2 -0.95 34.27 12.02
N LYS A 3 -1.88 33.31 12.02
CA LYS A 3 -2.84 33.14 13.13
C LYS A 3 -2.97 31.65 13.47
N ILE A 4 -2.61 31.37 14.73
CA ILE A 4 -2.63 30.11 15.45
C ILE A 4 -3.89 30.13 16.31
N THR A 5 -4.65 29.03 16.44
CA THR A 5 -5.70 28.91 17.46
C THR A 5 -5.85 27.47 17.98
N THR A 6 -5.05 27.20 19.01
CA THR A 6 -5.34 26.59 20.33
C THR A 6 -6.37 25.47 20.52
N ILE A 7 -5.84 24.37 21.09
CA ILE A 7 -6.42 23.17 21.70
C ILE A 7 -7.19 23.49 23.00
N LEU A 8 -8.27 22.75 23.28
CA LEU A 8 -8.82 22.63 24.65
C LEU A 8 -8.98 21.14 25.03
N PHE A 9 -8.14 20.70 25.97
CA PHE A 9 -8.33 19.48 26.78
C PHE A 9 -9.12 19.86 28.03
N VAL A 10 -10.18 19.13 28.36
CA VAL A 10 -10.84 19.20 29.68
C VAL A 10 -10.86 17.80 30.27
N GLY A 11 -10.20 17.64 31.41
CA GLY A 11 -10.08 16.39 32.14
C GLY A 11 -10.96 16.30 33.39
N LEU A 12 -10.99 15.07 33.90
CA LEU A 12 -11.21 14.58 35.27
C LEU A 12 -12.41 15.07 36.11
N ALA A 13 -13.19 14.11 36.60
CA ALA A 13 -13.61 14.07 38.01
C ALA A 13 -13.95 12.62 38.45
N SER A 14 -13.31 12.19 39.54
CA SER A 14 -13.50 10.93 40.25
C SER A 14 -14.60 11.06 41.31
N ILE A 15 -15.40 10.01 41.56
CA ILE A 15 -16.21 9.87 42.78
C ILE A 15 -16.10 8.43 43.31
N ALA A 16 -15.75 8.31 44.59
CA ALA A 16 -15.75 7.09 45.39
C ALA A 16 -16.95 7.07 46.36
N LEU A 17 -17.40 5.87 46.78
CA LEU A 17 -18.17 5.51 48.02
C LEU A 17 -18.49 4.00 47.93
N VAL A 18 -17.86 3.07 48.68
CA VAL A 18 -18.05 2.61 50.08
C VAL A 18 -19.38 1.86 50.36
N ALA A 19 -19.28 0.58 50.78
CA ALA A 19 -19.96 -0.07 51.94
C ALA A 19 -19.86 -1.62 51.84
N CYS A 20 -19.02 -2.27 52.67
CA CYS A 20 -19.34 -2.98 53.94
C CYS A 20 -19.75 -4.47 53.81
N SER A 21 -18.89 -5.39 54.26
CA SER A 21 -19.26 -6.35 55.31
C SER A 21 -18.05 -7.08 55.93
N SER A 22 -18.16 -7.31 57.23
CA SER A 22 -17.16 -7.63 58.26
C SER A 22 -16.73 -9.10 58.39
N LYS A 23 -15.53 -9.38 58.96
CA LYS A 23 -15.31 -9.97 60.32
C LYS A 23 -13.97 -10.77 60.48
N THR A 24 -12.98 -10.10 61.08
CA THR A 24 -12.03 -10.44 62.17
C THR A 24 -11.60 -11.91 62.51
N GLU A 25 -10.28 -12.16 62.45
CA GLU A 25 -9.33 -12.94 63.32
C GLU A 25 -9.60 -14.42 63.71
N LYS A 26 -8.65 -15.34 63.99
CA LYS A 26 -7.18 -15.53 63.89
C LYS A 26 -6.88 -16.96 64.43
N LYS A 27 -5.72 -17.53 64.04
CA LYS A 27 -4.81 -18.45 64.79
C LYS A 27 -4.80 -19.98 64.54
N GLU A 28 -3.60 -20.45 64.11
CA GLU A 28 -2.82 -21.68 64.45
C GLU A 28 -3.45 -23.09 64.29
N ALA A 29 -2.78 -24.19 63.92
CA ALA A 29 -1.42 -24.54 63.50
C ALA A 29 -1.40 -26.03 63.03
N SER A 30 -0.34 -26.43 62.30
CA SER A 30 0.35 -27.75 62.33
C SER A 30 0.33 -28.68 61.09
N LYS A 31 1.58 -29.01 60.67
CA LYS A 31 2.16 -30.27 60.13
C LYS A 31 1.94 -30.73 58.67
N ALA A 32 3.00 -30.50 57.88
CA ALA A 32 3.83 -31.43 57.09
C ALA A 32 3.20 -32.60 56.29
N SER A 33 3.43 -32.61 54.96
CA SER A 33 4.08 -33.73 54.26
C SER A 33 4.49 -33.34 52.82
N GLU A 34 5.65 -33.85 52.38
CA GLU A 34 6.24 -33.70 51.05
C GLU A 34 5.48 -34.52 50.00
N ALA A 35 5.37 -33.99 48.78
CA ALA A 35 5.35 -34.80 47.56
C ALA A 35 5.84 -33.98 46.38
N LYS A 36 7.11 -34.23 46.03
CA LYS A 36 7.73 -33.87 44.75
C LYS A 36 6.94 -34.50 43.61
N THR A 37 6.42 -33.71 42.69
CA THR A 37 6.15 -34.15 41.32
C THR A 37 6.68 -33.08 40.38
N GLU A 38 7.79 -33.41 39.72
CA GLU A 38 8.30 -32.71 38.54
C GLU A 38 7.21 -32.73 37.46
N GLN A 39 6.76 -31.57 37.02
CA GLN A 39 6.29 -31.37 35.64
C GLN A 39 7.04 -30.20 35.03
N THR A 40 8.23 -30.56 34.55
CA THR A 40 8.76 -30.22 33.22
C THR A 40 8.01 -29.12 32.47
N SER A 41 8.67 -27.97 32.46
CA SER A 41 8.68 -26.96 31.41
C SER A 41 8.61 -27.59 30.01
N SER A 42 7.56 -27.31 29.24
CA SER A 42 7.54 -27.51 27.79
C SER A 42 6.42 -26.70 27.15
N SER A 43 6.60 -25.38 27.07
CA SER A 43 5.76 -24.51 26.24
C SER A 43 6.50 -23.20 25.94
N THR A 44 7.55 -23.27 25.11
CA THR A 44 8.26 -22.08 24.60
C THR A 44 8.94 -22.27 23.23
N THR A 45 8.71 -23.36 22.49
CA THR A 45 9.42 -23.63 21.21
C THR A 45 8.62 -23.34 19.93
N THR A 46 7.34 -22.97 20.01
CA THR A 46 6.48 -22.76 18.83
C THR A 46 6.50 -21.33 18.29
N GLU A 47 6.71 -20.30 19.12
CA GLU A 47 6.75 -18.90 18.65
C GLU A 47 8.01 -18.60 17.82
N ASP A 48 9.20 -18.99 18.29
CA ASP A 48 10.48 -18.62 17.66
C ASP A 48 10.67 -19.27 16.26
N GLN A 49 10.23 -20.53 16.09
CA GLN A 49 10.28 -21.20 14.78
C GLN A 49 9.26 -20.62 13.79
N ASN A 50 8.07 -20.23 14.28
CA ASN A 50 7.04 -19.66 13.42
C ASN A 50 7.48 -18.29 12.87
N VAL A 51 8.07 -17.44 13.73
CA VAL A 51 8.65 -16.15 13.35
C VAL A 51 9.70 -16.34 12.23
N SER A 52 10.65 -17.27 12.35
CA SER A 52 11.61 -17.53 11.27
C SER A 52 10.95 -17.99 9.95
N SER A 53 9.86 -18.76 10.04
CA SER A 53 9.15 -19.28 8.87
C SER A 53 8.30 -18.21 8.17
N GLU A 54 7.63 -17.34 8.92
CA GLU A 54 6.82 -16.24 8.42
C GLU A 54 7.68 -15.21 7.70
N PHE A 55 8.87 -14.89 8.22
CA PHE A 55 9.82 -13.98 7.58
C PHE A 55 10.26 -14.48 6.20
N LYS A 56 10.57 -15.78 6.09
CA LYS A 56 10.92 -16.41 4.82
C LYS A 56 9.73 -16.43 3.85
N ALA A 57 8.53 -16.69 4.36
CA ALA A 57 7.31 -16.71 3.56
C ALA A 57 6.95 -15.31 3.02
N ALA A 58 6.99 -14.28 3.87
CA ALA A 58 6.77 -12.89 3.50
C ALA A 58 7.81 -12.43 2.46
N LEU A 59 9.10 -12.74 2.66
CA LEU A 59 10.16 -12.43 1.69
C LEU A 59 9.91 -13.10 0.34
N LYS A 60 9.49 -14.37 0.33
CA LYS A 60 9.16 -15.09 -0.91
C LYS A 60 7.97 -14.44 -1.62
N LYS A 61 6.94 -14.04 -0.87
CA LYS A 61 5.75 -13.35 -1.41
C LYS A 61 6.10 -11.98 -1.97
N ALA A 62 6.90 -11.18 -1.26
CA ALA A 62 7.39 -9.89 -1.75
C ALA A 62 8.09 -10.02 -3.12
N LYS A 63 9.01 -10.99 -3.24
CA LYS A 63 9.69 -11.30 -4.50
C LYS A 63 8.75 -11.82 -5.59
N SER A 64 7.66 -12.49 -5.22
CA SER A 64 6.65 -12.93 -6.19
C SER A 64 5.86 -11.74 -6.73
N TYR A 65 5.36 -10.88 -5.85
CA TYR A 65 4.60 -9.69 -6.23
C TYR A 65 5.43 -8.69 -7.05
N SER A 66 6.71 -8.50 -6.71
CA SER A 66 7.65 -7.72 -7.53
C SER A 66 7.77 -8.27 -8.97
N LYS A 67 7.64 -9.58 -9.19
CA LYS A 67 7.72 -10.17 -10.54
C LYS A 67 6.43 -10.09 -11.34
N THR A 68 5.28 -10.04 -10.68
CA THR A 68 3.98 -10.23 -11.35
C THR A 68 3.07 -9.01 -11.28
N ALA A 69 3.16 -8.24 -10.20
CA ALA A 69 2.24 -7.15 -9.89
C ALA A 69 2.91 -5.78 -9.86
N HIS A 70 4.25 -5.72 -9.74
CA HIS A 70 5.03 -4.50 -9.74
C HIS A 70 4.51 -3.43 -8.77
N LEU A 71 4.34 -3.83 -7.51
CA LEU A 71 3.79 -2.96 -6.48
C LEU A 71 4.80 -1.89 -6.05
N SER A 72 4.30 -0.73 -5.60
CA SER A 72 5.10 0.22 -4.84
C SER A 72 5.52 -0.37 -3.50
N LYS A 73 6.43 0.31 -2.79
CA LYS A 73 6.83 -0.11 -1.45
C LYS A 73 5.64 -0.14 -0.49
N GLU A 74 4.82 0.90 -0.50
CA GLU A 74 3.61 0.99 0.32
C GLU A 74 2.58 -0.07 -0.09
N GLY A 75 2.35 -0.24 -1.39
CA GLY A 75 1.47 -1.28 -1.90
C GLY A 75 1.92 -2.68 -1.50
N MET A 76 3.24 -2.94 -1.49
CA MET A 76 3.81 -4.21 -1.02
C MET A 76 3.55 -4.43 0.47
N VAL A 77 3.76 -3.42 1.31
CA VAL A 77 3.46 -3.49 2.75
C VAL A 77 1.98 -3.81 2.97
N ASN A 78 1.09 -3.04 2.35
CA ASN A 78 -0.36 -3.26 2.49
C ASN A 78 -0.78 -4.65 1.98
N GLN A 79 -0.23 -5.11 0.86
CA GLN A 79 -0.53 -6.44 0.34
C GLN A 79 -0.11 -7.55 1.32
N LEU A 80 1.07 -7.44 1.92
CA LEU A 80 1.60 -8.47 2.82
C LEU A 80 0.94 -8.43 4.21
N THR A 81 0.62 -7.25 4.74
CA THR A 81 -0.02 -7.08 6.05
C THR A 81 -1.52 -7.30 5.97
N GLU A 82 -2.23 -6.64 5.04
CA GLU A 82 -3.70 -6.63 5.03
C GLU A 82 -4.33 -7.83 4.34
N PHE A 83 -3.68 -8.40 3.31
CA PHE A 83 -4.25 -9.50 2.54
C PHE A 83 -3.58 -10.84 2.85
N GLU A 84 -2.25 -10.88 2.88
CA GLU A 84 -1.52 -12.12 3.23
C GLU A 84 -1.45 -12.36 4.74
N LYS A 85 -1.78 -11.35 5.56
CA LYS A 85 -1.85 -11.43 7.02
C LYS A 85 -0.52 -11.83 7.69
N PHE A 86 0.61 -11.48 7.09
CA PHE A 86 1.90 -11.64 7.75
C PHE A 86 2.03 -10.65 8.92
N PRO A 87 2.76 -11.00 9.99
CA PRO A 87 3.05 -10.06 11.06
C PRO A 87 3.95 -8.92 10.55
N GLU A 88 3.80 -7.75 11.16
CA GLU A 88 4.41 -6.50 10.69
C GLU A 88 5.94 -6.57 10.61
N ASP A 89 6.58 -7.26 11.56
CA ASP A 89 8.03 -7.46 11.59
C ASP A 89 8.52 -8.34 10.43
N ALA A 90 7.79 -9.39 10.06
CA ALA A 90 8.07 -10.21 8.88
C ALA A 90 7.91 -9.41 7.58
N VAL A 91 6.92 -8.52 7.51
CA VAL A 91 6.68 -7.65 6.34
C VAL A 91 7.81 -6.63 6.19
N GLN A 92 8.19 -5.95 7.27
CA GLN A 92 9.30 -5.01 7.26
C GLN A 92 10.60 -5.71 6.82
N TYR A 93 10.88 -6.89 7.39
CA TYR A 93 12.02 -7.70 6.98
C TYR A 93 11.96 -8.06 5.49
N ALA A 94 10.80 -8.50 4.99
CA ALA A 94 10.63 -8.87 3.59
C ALA A 94 10.91 -7.70 2.65
N VAL A 95 10.35 -6.52 2.91
CA VAL A 95 10.48 -5.32 2.07
C VAL A 95 11.93 -4.81 2.04
N GLU A 96 12.64 -4.87 3.17
CA GLU A 96 14.05 -4.47 3.26
C GLU A 96 15.01 -5.47 2.61
N ASN A 97 14.71 -6.77 2.69
CA ASN A 97 15.63 -7.83 2.27
C ASN A 97 15.27 -8.46 0.91
N ALA A 98 14.19 -8.02 0.27
CA ALA A 98 13.79 -8.52 -1.05
C ALA A 98 14.75 -8.09 -2.17
N GLY A 99 15.50 -7.01 -1.97
CA GLY A 99 16.40 -6.45 -2.99
C GLY A 99 15.63 -5.85 -4.17
N ILE A 100 14.47 -5.23 -3.88
CA ILE A 100 13.60 -4.63 -4.89
C ILE A 100 14.10 -3.23 -5.23
N ASP A 101 14.15 -2.93 -6.53
CA ASP A 101 14.37 -1.59 -7.05
C ASP A 101 13.01 -0.95 -7.34
N TRP A 102 12.56 -0.08 -6.44
CA TRP A 102 11.23 0.53 -6.50
C TRP A 102 11.03 1.45 -7.71
N LYS A 103 12.10 2.09 -8.21
CA LYS A 103 12.03 2.86 -9.46
C LYS A 103 11.78 1.95 -10.65
N LYS A 104 12.41 0.77 -10.66
CA LYS A 104 12.16 -0.23 -11.70
C LYS A 104 10.74 -0.82 -11.61
N GLU A 105 10.22 -1.04 -10.41
CA GLU A 105 8.81 -1.45 -10.23
C GLU A 105 7.85 -0.41 -10.80
N ALA A 106 8.09 0.88 -10.55
CA ALA A 106 7.29 1.97 -11.11
C ALA A 106 7.33 1.97 -12.65
N VAL A 107 8.50 1.74 -13.25
CA VAL A 107 8.66 1.62 -14.71
C VAL A 107 7.82 0.47 -15.27
N GLU A 108 7.87 -0.71 -14.66
CA GLU A 108 7.08 -1.86 -15.13
C GLU A 108 5.58 -1.67 -14.91
N LYS A 109 5.17 -1.01 -13.81
CA LYS A 109 3.77 -0.62 -13.59
C LYS A 109 3.29 0.37 -14.65
N ALA A 110 4.08 1.38 -14.98
CA ALA A 110 3.76 2.35 -16.03
C ALA A 110 3.56 1.67 -17.39
N LYS A 111 4.44 0.72 -17.74
CA LYS A 111 4.30 -0.10 -18.96
C LYS A 111 3.03 -0.95 -18.95
N SER A 112 2.62 -1.45 -17.78
CA SER A 112 1.35 -2.18 -17.66
C SER A 112 0.17 -1.28 -17.97
N TYR A 113 0.13 -0.07 -17.41
CA TYR A 113 -0.94 0.89 -17.69
C TYR A 113 -0.95 1.40 -19.13
N SER A 114 0.22 1.59 -19.74
CA SER A 114 0.33 1.92 -21.17
C SER A 114 -0.30 0.84 -22.08
N LYS A 115 -0.33 -0.43 -21.66
CA LYS A 115 -0.98 -1.49 -22.44
C LYS A 115 -2.50 -1.56 -22.29
N THR A 116 -3.07 -0.97 -21.24
CA THR A 116 -4.47 -1.23 -20.87
C THR A 116 -5.32 0.02 -20.69
N ALA A 117 -4.74 1.14 -20.24
CA ALA A 117 -5.48 2.34 -19.85
C ALA A 117 -5.19 3.55 -20.76
N HIS A 118 -4.07 3.54 -21.47
CA HIS A 118 -3.66 4.58 -22.40
C HIS A 118 -3.72 5.99 -21.80
N LEU A 119 -2.94 6.19 -20.74
CA LEU A 119 -2.91 7.44 -19.98
C LEU A 119 -1.97 8.46 -20.62
N SER A 120 -2.27 9.74 -20.42
CA SER A 120 -1.31 10.82 -20.67
C SER A 120 -0.11 10.72 -19.72
N LYS A 121 0.95 11.48 -20.00
CA LYS A 121 2.12 11.53 -19.10
C LYS A 121 1.73 12.00 -17.69
N GLU A 122 0.91 13.05 -17.60
CA GLU A 122 0.40 13.55 -16.32
C GLU A 122 -0.53 12.54 -15.65
N GLY A 123 -1.47 11.97 -16.42
CA GLY A 123 -2.37 10.93 -15.92
C GLY A 123 -1.63 9.70 -15.39
N MET A 124 -0.53 9.30 -16.04
CA MET A 124 0.32 8.20 -15.58
C MET A 124 1.02 8.54 -14.25
N VAL A 125 1.57 9.75 -14.11
CA VAL A 125 2.17 10.19 -12.83
C VAL A 125 1.13 10.14 -11.73
N ASN A 126 -0.04 10.75 -11.95
CA ASN A 126 -1.13 10.77 -10.96
C ASN A 126 -1.62 9.36 -10.62
N GLN A 127 -1.72 8.47 -11.61
CA GLN A 127 -2.11 7.08 -11.37
C GLN A 127 -1.11 6.37 -10.46
N LEU A 128 0.18 6.54 -10.74
CA LEU A 128 1.25 5.89 -9.97
C LEU A 128 1.36 6.46 -8.54
N THR A 129 1.15 7.75 -8.33
CA THR A 129 1.24 8.36 -7.00
C THR A 129 -0.03 8.16 -6.18
N GLU A 130 -1.19 8.53 -6.73
CA GLU A 130 -2.44 8.61 -5.96
C GLU A 130 -3.05 7.23 -5.70
N PHE A 131 -2.91 6.30 -6.64
CA PHE A 131 -3.54 4.98 -6.53
C PHE A 131 -2.53 3.88 -6.24
N GLU A 132 -1.42 3.83 -7.00
CA GLU A 132 -0.41 2.79 -6.79
C GLU A 132 0.56 3.09 -5.65
N LYS A 133 0.54 4.31 -5.09
CA LYS A 133 1.35 4.73 -3.93
C LYS A 133 2.86 4.67 -4.15
N PHE A 134 3.31 4.86 -5.40
CA PHE A 134 4.71 5.19 -5.65
C PHE A 134 5.03 6.60 -5.16
N THR A 135 6.29 6.86 -4.80
CA THR A 135 6.68 8.25 -4.51
C THR A 135 6.65 9.10 -5.77
N ASP A 136 6.56 10.41 -5.61
CA ASP A 136 6.64 11.37 -6.73
C ASP A 136 7.91 11.15 -7.57
N GLU A 137 9.05 10.89 -6.94
CA GLU A 137 10.30 10.65 -7.65
C GLU A 137 10.28 9.34 -8.45
N GLU A 138 9.66 8.28 -7.93
CA GLU A 138 9.53 7.00 -8.61
C GLU A 138 8.58 7.09 -9.81
N ALA A 139 7.43 7.76 -9.63
CA ALA A 139 6.46 7.98 -10.70
C ALA A 139 7.04 8.84 -11.84
N LYS A 140 7.74 9.94 -11.50
CA LYS A 140 8.43 10.79 -12.49
C LYS A 140 9.52 10.02 -13.22
N TYR A 141 10.33 9.26 -12.48
CA TYR A 141 11.33 8.40 -13.08
C TYR A 141 10.69 7.37 -14.03
N ALA A 142 9.56 6.77 -13.66
CA ALA A 142 8.87 5.79 -14.48
C ALA A 142 8.43 6.36 -15.83
N VAL A 143 7.77 7.52 -15.85
CA VAL A 143 7.30 8.13 -17.11
C VAL A 143 8.44 8.61 -18.01
N GLU A 144 9.62 8.88 -17.44
CA GLU A 144 10.82 9.25 -18.20
C GLU A 144 11.55 8.03 -18.77
N ASN A 145 11.49 6.88 -18.09
CA ASN A 145 12.35 5.72 -18.39
C ASN A 145 11.57 4.51 -18.94
N ALA A 146 10.24 4.57 -19.00
CA ALA A 146 9.41 3.47 -19.51
C ALA A 146 9.45 3.34 -21.05
N GLY A 147 9.93 4.36 -21.77
CA GLY A 147 9.98 4.34 -23.24
C GLY A 147 8.58 4.41 -23.88
N ILE A 148 7.64 5.08 -23.22
CA ILE A 148 6.26 5.24 -23.68
C ILE A 148 6.21 6.32 -24.76
N ASP A 149 5.52 6.02 -25.87
CA ASP A 149 5.21 6.99 -26.91
C ASP A 149 3.86 7.65 -26.60
N TRP A 150 3.91 8.85 -26.04
CA TRP A 150 2.72 9.56 -25.57
C TRP A 150 1.76 9.97 -26.70
N LYS A 151 2.27 10.19 -27.93
CA LYS A 151 1.41 10.43 -29.09
C LYS A 151 0.62 9.18 -29.45
N LYS A 152 1.27 8.01 -29.37
CA LYS A 152 0.58 6.73 -29.56
C LYS A 152 -0.44 6.44 -28.47
N GLU A 153 -0.14 6.74 -27.20
CA GLU A 153 -1.11 6.61 -26.11
C GLU A 153 -2.36 7.49 -26.35
N ALA A 154 -2.16 8.73 -26.81
CA ALA A 154 -3.26 9.62 -27.16
C ALA A 154 -4.16 9.04 -28.27
N VAL A 155 -3.55 8.45 -29.32
CA VAL A 155 -4.29 7.77 -30.41
C VAL A 155 -5.13 6.61 -29.87
N GLU A 156 -4.56 5.73 -29.05
CA GLU A 156 -5.28 4.58 -28.51
C GLU A 156 -6.41 5.00 -27.56
N LYS A 157 -6.18 6.04 -26.75
CA LYS A 157 -7.23 6.62 -25.91
C LYS A 157 -8.36 7.24 -26.75
N ALA A 158 -8.01 7.96 -27.81
CA ALA A 158 -8.98 8.53 -28.74
C ALA A 158 -9.83 7.45 -29.42
N LYS A 159 -9.22 6.36 -29.91
CA LYS A 159 -9.92 5.20 -30.48
C LYS A 159 -10.89 4.58 -29.48
N SER A 160 -10.49 4.47 -28.21
CA SER A 160 -11.35 3.95 -27.14
C SER A 160 -12.62 4.81 -26.98
N TYR A 161 -12.47 6.14 -26.89
CA TYR A 161 -13.62 7.05 -26.80
C TYR A 161 -14.48 7.06 -28.06
N GLN A 162 -13.86 7.04 -29.24
CA GLN A 162 -14.58 6.97 -30.50
C GLN A 162 -15.45 5.72 -30.56
N LYS A 163 -14.90 4.56 -30.16
CA LYS A 163 -15.61 3.28 -30.15
C LYS A 163 -16.72 3.21 -29.10
N THR A 164 -16.49 3.75 -27.91
CA THR A 164 -17.40 3.58 -26.76
C THR A 164 -18.44 4.69 -26.63
N ALA A 165 -18.11 5.91 -27.03
CA ALA A 165 -18.95 7.09 -26.87
C ALA A 165 -19.30 7.79 -28.21
N GLY A 166 -18.71 7.37 -29.34
CA GLY A 166 -19.04 7.92 -30.66
C GLY A 166 -18.69 9.41 -30.81
N LEU A 167 -17.68 9.88 -30.07
CA LEU A 167 -17.29 11.30 -30.07
C LEU A 167 -16.76 11.74 -31.45
N SER A 168 -17.11 12.97 -31.85
CA SER A 168 -16.54 13.62 -33.03
C SER A 168 -15.07 13.99 -32.78
N ASN A 169 -14.30 14.29 -33.84
CA ASN A 169 -12.89 14.67 -33.70
C ASN A 169 -12.69 15.91 -32.82
N GLU A 170 -13.57 16.92 -32.91
CA GLU A 170 -13.52 18.09 -32.04
C GLU A 170 -13.76 17.72 -30.57
N ALA A 171 -14.78 16.89 -30.31
CA ALA A 171 -15.08 16.42 -28.96
C ALA A 171 -13.97 15.53 -28.40
N LEU A 172 -13.34 14.69 -29.22
CA LEU A 172 -12.19 13.87 -28.85
C LEU A 172 -11.00 14.74 -28.46
N LYS A 173 -10.67 15.76 -29.26
CA LYS A 173 -9.58 16.67 -28.93
C LYS A 173 -9.81 17.34 -27.57
N ASN A 174 -11.01 17.90 -27.36
CA ASN A 174 -11.37 18.53 -26.08
C ASN A 174 -11.36 17.53 -24.91
N GLN A 175 -11.84 16.30 -25.13
CA GLN A 175 -11.81 15.24 -24.11
C GLN A 175 -10.36 14.92 -23.69
N LEU A 176 -9.47 14.76 -24.66
CA LEU A 176 -8.07 14.39 -24.42
C LEU A 176 -7.30 15.51 -23.70
N THR A 177 -7.54 16.78 -24.04
CA THR A 177 -6.83 17.91 -23.41
C THR A 177 -7.40 18.26 -22.04
N GLU A 178 -8.72 18.47 -21.95
CA GLU A 178 -9.34 19.03 -20.75
C GLU A 178 -9.48 18.00 -19.63
N PHE A 179 -9.70 16.73 -19.96
CA PHE A 179 -9.97 15.68 -18.97
C PHE A 179 -8.84 14.66 -18.86
N GLU A 180 -8.34 14.15 -19.98
CA GLU A 180 -7.29 13.12 -19.96
C GLU A 180 -5.87 13.72 -19.80
N LYS A 181 -5.73 15.04 -19.88
CA LYS A 181 -4.48 15.78 -19.68
C LYS A 181 -3.37 15.42 -20.68
N PHE A 182 -3.74 15.03 -21.89
CA PHE A 182 -2.80 15.06 -23.01
C PHE A 182 -2.47 16.50 -23.39
N THR A 183 -1.27 16.73 -23.90
CA THR A 183 -0.93 18.03 -24.47
C THR A 183 -1.76 18.31 -25.73
N ASP A 184 -1.93 19.58 -26.07
CA ASP A 184 -2.64 19.98 -27.30
C ASP A 184 -2.04 19.32 -28.55
N GLU A 185 -0.71 19.15 -28.59
CA GLU A 185 0.00 18.51 -29.69
C GLU A 185 -0.33 17.00 -29.78
N GLU A 186 -0.34 16.29 -28.65
CA GLU A 186 -0.69 14.86 -28.60
C GLU A 186 -2.16 14.63 -28.95
N ALA A 187 -3.06 15.46 -28.44
CA ALA A 187 -4.48 15.37 -28.74
C ALA A 187 -4.78 15.70 -30.21
N GLN A 188 -4.11 16.71 -30.78
CA GLN A 188 -4.19 17.02 -32.20
C GLN A 188 -3.66 15.86 -33.06
N TYR A 189 -2.48 15.33 -32.71
CA TYR A 189 -1.92 14.18 -33.38
C TYR A 189 -2.88 12.99 -33.35
N ALA A 190 -3.50 12.73 -32.20
CA ALA A 190 -4.45 11.65 -32.04
C ALA A 190 -5.62 11.75 -33.02
N VAL A 191 -6.29 12.91 -33.11
CA VAL A 191 -7.45 13.08 -33.99
C VAL A 191 -7.11 13.06 -35.49
N GLU A 192 -5.88 13.39 -35.86
CA GLU A 192 -5.37 13.29 -37.24
C GLU A 192 -5.03 11.85 -37.65
N HIS A 193 -4.79 10.97 -36.67
CA HIS A 193 -4.35 9.59 -36.88
C HIS A 193 -5.39 8.57 -36.38
N LEU A 194 -6.66 8.98 -36.29
CA LEU A 194 -7.80 8.08 -36.12
C LEU A 194 -8.17 7.49 -37.49
N GLU A 195 -7.99 6.18 -37.62
CA GLU A 195 -8.50 5.39 -38.76
C GLU A 195 -9.88 4.81 -38.49
#